data_AF-E3BKF6-F1
#
_entry.id   AF-E3BKF6-F1
#
_cell.length_a   1.000
_cell.length_b   1.000
_cell.length_c   1.000
_cell.angle_alpha   90.00
_cell.angle_beta   90.00
_cell.angle_gamma   90.00
#
_symmetry.space_group_name_H-M   'P 1'
#
loop_
_entity.id
_entity.type
_entity.pdbx_description
1 polymer ?
#
loop_
_entity_poly.entity_id
_entity_poly.type
_entity_poly.pdbx_seq_one_letter_code
_entity_poly.pdbx_strand_id
1 'polypeptide(L)'
;MINFLIAFFGVYALAYSFPSIIILPLISLGSFKYIIYIDKQLAKDLNKYYNDYGYMLPKHQAPHDVGTRFINYCVAYPFIRHRVKTDSLKFKAFMWWNAGGMWSWIIVFILIFIEKGLGISF
;
A
#
# COMPACT_ATOMS: atom_id res chain seq x y z
N MET A 1 -19.99 2.10 -20.62
CA MET A 1 -19.50 2.84 -19.42
C MET A 1 -18.26 2.22 -18.79
N ILE A 2 -18.16 0.88 -18.73
CA ILE A 2 -17.05 0.15 -18.07
C ILE A 2 -15.66 0.48 -18.66
N ASN A 3 -15.56 0.61 -19.98
CA ASN A 3 -14.32 0.94 -20.69
C ASN A 3 -13.71 2.28 -20.26
N PHE A 4 -14.55 3.29 -20.01
CA PHE A 4 -14.09 4.58 -19.51
C PHE A 4 -13.49 4.45 -18.10
N LEU A 5 -14.11 3.66 -17.22
CA LEU A 5 -13.59 3.40 -15.88
C LEU A 5 -12.26 2.65 -15.92
N ILE A 6 -12.15 1.62 -16.78
CA ILE A 6 -10.89 0.89 -17.00
C ILE A 6 -9.79 1.85 -17.45
N ALA A 7 -10.08 2.72 -18.42
CA ALA A 7 -9.11 3.71 -18.90
C ALA A 7 -8.71 4.70 -17.79
N PHE A 8 -9.68 5.24 -17.05
CA PHE A 8 -9.43 6.21 -15.98
C PHE A 8 -8.56 5.63 -14.85
N PHE A 9 -8.96 4.48 -14.29
CA PHE A 9 -8.17 3.82 -13.24
C PHE A 9 -6.85 3.24 -13.77
N GLY A 10 -6.82 2.80 -15.03
CA GLY A 10 -5.60 2.33 -15.70
C GLY A 10 -4.54 3.41 -15.83
N VAL A 11 -4.92 4.63 -16.26
CA VAL A 11 -4.00 5.78 -16.33
C VAL A 11 -3.45 6.11 -14.95
N TYR A 12 -4.31 6.13 -13.92
CA TYR A 12 -3.85 6.37 -12.54
C TYR A 12 -2.89 5.27 -12.05
N ALA A 13 -3.20 3.99 -12.31
CA ALA A 13 -2.37 2.85 -11.94
C ALA A 13 -0.99 2.89 -12.62
N LEU A 14 -0.94 3.30 -13.88
CA LEU A 14 0.33 3.52 -14.61
C LEU A 14 1.13 4.67 -14.01
N ALA A 15 0.49 5.83 -13.77
CA ALA A 15 1.15 6.97 -13.13
C ALA A 15 1.68 6.62 -11.74
N TYR A 16 0.96 5.80 -10.97
CA TYR A 16 1.39 5.26 -9.68
C TYR A 16 2.58 4.30 -9.79
N SER A 17 2.68 3.52 -10.87
CA SER A 17 3.71 2.48 -11.01
C SER A 17 5.13 3.06 -11.09
N PHE A 18 5.29 4.25 -11.70
CA PHE A 18 6.58 4.95 -11.80
C PHE A 18 7.25 5.25 -10.44
N PRO A 19 6.61 5.95 -9.48
CA PRO A 19 7.22 6.14 -8.17
C PRO A 19 7.30 4.84 -7.36
N SER A 20 6.36 3.91 -7.57
CA SER A 20 6.29 2.66 -6.79
C SER A 20 7.45 1.72 -7.04
N ILE A 21 8.00 1.72 -8.25
CA ILE A 21 9.19 0.92 -8.59
C ILE A 21 10.42 1.34 -7.77
N ILE A 22 10.43 2.56 -7.24
CA ILE A 22 11.50 3.08 -6.37
C ILE A 22 11.12 2.91 -4.89
N ILE A 23 9.88 3.26 -4.52
CA ILE A 23 9.41 3.24 -3.14
C ILE A 23 9.43 1.82 -2.56
N LEU A 24 8.97 0.82 -3.32
CA LEU A 24 8.85 -0.55 -2.80
C LEU A 24 10.22 -1.17 -2.49
N PRO A 25 11.24 -1.11 -3.38
CA PRO A 25 12.59 -1.52 -3.03
C PRO A 25 13.21 -0.68 -1.92
N LEU A 26 12.98 0.64 -1.89
CA LEU A 26 13.54 1.50 -0.85
C LEU A 26 13.03 1.12 0.55
N ILE A 27 11.76 0.73 0.67
CA ILE A 27 11.16 0.29 1.93
C ILE A 27 11.57 -1.15 2.26
N SER A 28 11.61 -2.03 1.25
CA SER A 28 11.86 -3.47 1.40
C SER A 28 13.34 -3.83 1.60
N LEU A 29 14.22 -3.31 0.73
CA LEU A 29 15.65 -3.64 0.66
C LEU A 29 16.55 -2.53 1.23
N GLY A 30 16.02 -1.32 1.38
CA GLY A 30 16.76 -0.18 1.91
C GLY A 30 16.83 -0.16 3.43
N SER A 31 16.64 1.02 4.02
CA SER A 31 16.68 1.17 5.47
C SER A 31 15.35 0.78 6.12
N PHE A 32 15.39 -0.03 7.17
CA PHE A 32 14.20 -0.33 7.98
C PHE A 32 13.57 0.92 8.61
N LYS A 33 14.27 2.06 8.67
CA LYS A 33 13.74 3.33 9.20
C LYS A 33 12.38 3.69 8.60
N TYR A 34 12.17 3.43 7.31
CA TYR A 34 10.91 3.76 6.63
C TYR A 34 9.75 2.90 7.12
N ILE A 35 9.90 1.57 7.12
CA ILE A 35 8.85 0.67 7.62
C ILE A 35 8.63 0.88 9.13
N ILE A 36 9.68 1.15 9.91
CA ILE A 36 9.55 1.45 11.34
C ILE A 36 8.72 2.70 11.57
N TYR A 37 8.92 3.72 10.76
CA TYR A 37 8.11 4.92 10.83
C TYR A 37 6.64 4.62 10.50
N ILE A 38 6.38 3.87 9.43
CA ILE A 38 5.01 3.49 9.02
C ILE A 38 4.33 2.62 10.10
N ASP A 39 5.01 1.62 10.63
CA ASP A 39 4.52 0.74 11.69
C ASP A 39 4.11 1.55 12.93
N LYS A 40 4.95 2.49 13.38
CA LYS A 40 4.61 3.37 14.52
C LYS A 40 3.32 4.16 14.31
N GLN A 41 3.02 4.54 13.08
CA GLN A 41 1.82 5.33 12.75
C GLN A 41 0.57 4.47 12.51
N LEU A 42 0.70 3.26 11.97
CA LEU A 42 -0.44 2.49 11.44
C LEU A 42 -0.64 1.11 12.07
N ALA A 43 0.37 0.54 12.75
CA ALA A 43 0.24 -0.77 13.36
C ALA A 43 -0.82 -0.75 14.46
N LYS A 44 -1.72 -1.75 14.43
CA LYS A 44 -2.70 -1.98 15.50
C LYS A 44 -2.01 -2.38 16.80
N ASP A 45 -1.02 -3.27 16.68
CA ASP A 45 -0.20 -3.77 17.78
C ASP A 45 1.26 -3.72 17.35
N LEU A 46 2.03 -2.87 18.01
CA LEU A 46 3.46 -2.69 17.72
C LEU A 46 4.27 -3.86 18.28
N ASN A 47 3.83 -4.48 19.38
CA ASN A 47 4.54 -5.58 20.04
C ASN A 47 4.57 -6.85 19.18
N LYS A 48 3.73 -6.91 18.15
CA LYS A 48 3.79 -7.96 17.12
C LYS A 48 5.12 -7.94 16.35
N TYR A 49 5.63 -6.74 16.04
CA TYR A 49 6.78 -6.56 15.17
C TYR A 49 8.07 -6.18 15.92
N TYR A 50 7.94 -5.62 17.11
CA TYR A 50 9.02 -5.09 17.92
C TYR A 50 9.06 -5.77 19.28
N ASN A 51 10.26 -5.94 19.83
CA ASN A 51 10.41 -6.34 21.23
C ASN A 51 10.15 -5.16 22.17
N ASP A 52 10.13 -5.44 23.48
CA ASP A 52 9.89 -4.43 24.53
C ASP A 52 10.93 -3.30 24.55
N TYR A 53 12.12 -3.56 23.98
CA TYR A 53 13.20 -2.59 23.81
C TYR A 53 13.07 -1.75 22.52
N GLY A 54 12.04 -1.97 21.71
CA GLY A 54 11.76 -1.22 20.48
C GLY A 54 12.55 -1.66 19.25
N TYR A 55 13.27 -2.79 19.32
CA TYR A 55 13.98 -3.38 18.18
C TYR A 55 13.05 -4.30 17.37
N MET A 56 13.16 -4.22 16.04
CA MET A 56 12.41 -5.10 15.15
C MET A 56 12.87 -6.54 15.32
N LEU A 57 11.93 -7.46 15.53
CA LEU A 57 12.23 -8.88 15.71
C LEU A 57 12.91 -9.46 14.46
N PRO A 58 13.93 -10.33 14.59
CA PRO A 58 14.68 -10.88 13.45
C PRO A 58 13.80 -11.52 12.37
N LYS A 59 12.72 -12.20 12.77
CA LYS A 59 11.75 -12.82 11.86
C LYS A 59 11.04 -11.83 10.92
N HIS A 60 11.02 -10.54 11.26
CA HIS A 60 10.36 -9.47 10.51
C HIS A 60 11.31 -8.56 9.71
N GLN A 61 12.61 -8.90 9.70
CA GLN A 61 13.64 -8.13 9.00
C GLN A 61 13.85 -8.59 7.55
N ALA A 62 13.28 -9.73 7.14
CA ALA A 62 13.38 -10.20 5.77
C ALA A 62 12.75 -9.17 4.81
N PRO A 63 13.42 -8.80 3.69
CA PRO A 63 12.91 -7.81 2.75
C PRO A 63 11.50 -8.10 2.24
N HIS A 64 11.22 -9.37 1.94
CA HIS A 64 9.88 -9.81 1.54
C HIS A 64 8.83 -9.49 2.62
N ASP A 65 9.10 -9.76 3.90
CA ASP A 65 8.15 -9.48 4.98
C ASP A 65 7.95 -7.97 5.20
N VAL A 66 9.01 -7.18 5.09
CA VAL A 66 8.94 -5.71 5.13
C VAL A 66 8.08 -5.16 3.97
N GLY A 67 8.34 -5.63 2.75
CA GLY A 67 7.59 -5.23 1.56
C GLY A 67 6.11 -5.63 1.64
N THR A 68 5.82 -6.87 2.02
CA THR A 68 4.44 -7.35 2.20
C THR A 68 3.70 -6.55 3.26
N ARG A 69 4.34 -6.19 4.38
CA ARG A 69 3.72 -5.31 5.39
C ARG A 69 3.38 -3.94 4.82
N PHE A 70 4.28 -3.32 4.07
CA PHE A 70 4.01 -2.04 3.43
C PHE A 70 2.82 -2.12 2.46
N ILE A 71 2.79 -3.14 1.60
CA ILE A 71 1.67 -3.38 0.68
C ILE A 71 0.36 -3.57 1.45
N ASN A 72 0.38 -4.36 2.53
CA ASN A 72 -0.78 -4.56 3.39
C ASN A 72 -1.29 -3.26 4.00
N TYR A 73 -0.39 -2.36 4.43
CA TYR A 73 -0.79 -1.04 4.88
C TYR A 73 -1.41 -0.21 3.76
N CYS A 74 -0.86 -0.23 2.55
CA CYS A 74 -1.40 0.52 1.41
C CYS A 74 -2.81 0.06 1.06
N VAL A 75 -3.05 -1.25 0.99
CA VAL A 75 -4.38 -1.82 0.69
C VAL A 75 -5.36 -1.53 1.82
N ALA A 76 -4.94 -1.71 3.09
CA ALA A 76 -5.81 -1.50 4.24
C ALA A 76 -6.03 -0.02 4.60
N TYR A 77 -5.21 0.90 4.06
CA TYR A 77 -5.16 2.30 4.47
C TYR A 77 -6.52 3.01 4.51
N PRO A 78 -7.43 2.86 3.52
CA PRO A 78 -8.75 3.50 3.56
C PRO A 78 -9.54 3.15 4.83
N PHE A 79 -9.37 1.93 5.34
CA PHE A 79 -10.04 1.42 6.53
C PHE A 79 -9.29 1.73 7.81
N ILE A 80 -7.95 1.73 7.79
CA ILE A 80 -7.12 1.94 8.98
C ILE A 80 -6.66 3.39 9.16
N ARG A 81 -7.09 4.32 8.29
CA ARG A 81 -6.70 5.74 8.35
C ARG A 81 -6.94 6.42 9.70
N HIS A 82 -7.94 5.95 10.46
CA HIS A 82 -8.27 6.45 11.79
C HIS A 82 -7.20 6.11 12.85
N ARG A 83 -6.30 5.16 12.55
CA ARG A 83 -5.22 4.74 13.45
C ARG A 83 -3.97 5.61 13.32
N VAL A 84 -3.91 6.46 12.30
CA VAL A 84 -2.75 7.32 12.03
C VAL A 84 -2.50 8.23 13.23
N LYS A 85 -1.34 8.05 13.88
CA LYS A 85 -0.95 8.81 15.08
C LYS A 85 -0.23 10.14 14.79
N THR A 86 0.00 10.47 13.52
CA THR A 86 0.68 11.71 13.10
C THR A 86 -0.25 12.67 12.38
N ASP A 87 -0.08 13.96 12.66
CA ASP A 87 -0.77 15.04 11.93
C ASP A 87 -0.06 15.44 10.64
N SER A 88 1.05 14.78 10.29
CA SER A 88 1.79 15.04 9.06
C SER A 88 0.93 14.82 7.82
N LEU A 89 0.58 15.92 7.15
CA LEU A 89 -0.13 15.89 5.87
C LEU A 89 0.69 15.14 4.81
N LYS A 90 2.02 15.26 4.84
CA LYS A 90 2.94 14.56 3.93
C LYS A 90 2.80 13.04 4.07
N PHE A 91 2.74 12.53 5.30
CA PHE A 91 2.53 11.10 5.55
C PHE A 91 1.16 10.64 5.06
N LYS A 92 0.11 11.39 5.39
CA LYS A 92 -1.26 11.06 4.97
C LYS A 92 -1.40 11.06 3.45
N ALA A 93 -0.82 12.04 2.77
CA ALA A 93 -0.81 12.14 1.31
C ALA A 93 0.01 11.01 0.67
N PHE A 94 1.19 10.70 1.21
CA PHE A 94 2.01 9.57 0.78
C PHE A 94 1.25 8.24 0.87
N MET A 95 0.57 7.99 1.99
CA MET A 95 -0.22 6.77 2.17
C MET A 95 -1.45 6.75 1.25
N TRP A 96 -2.12 7.89 1.04
CA TRP A 96 -3.25 7.98 0.10
C TRP A 96 -2.85 7.75 -1.35
N TRP A 97 -1.71 8.29 -1.78
CA TRP A 97 -1.16 8.04 -3.11
C TRP A 97 -0.91 6.53 -3.32
N ASN A 98 -0.27 5.87 -2.36
CA ASN A 98 0.01 4.44 -2.45
C ASN A 98 -1.25 3.59 -2.36
N ALA A 99 -2.19 3.95 -1.49
CA ALA A 99 -3.47 3.26 -1.39
C ALA A 99 -4.28 3.39 -2.68
N GLY A 100 -4.40 4.61 -3.22
CA GLY A 100 -5.10 4.86 -4.48
C GLY A 100 -4.49 4.07 -5.64
N GLY A 101 -3.16 3.98 -5.68
CA GLY A 101 -2.43 3.21 -6.68
C GLY A 101 -2.75 1.71 -6.64
N MET A 102 -2.65 1.11 -5.46
CA MET A 102 -2.96 -0.30 -5.24
C MET A 102 -4.43 -0.61 -5.53
N TRP A 103 -5.35 0.23 -5.06
CA TRP A 103 -6.78 0.06 -5.33
C TRP A 103 -7.12 0.25 -6.81
N SER A 104 -6.42 1.13 -7.53
CA SER A 104 -6.62 1.29 -8.97
C SER A 104 -6.26 0.01 -9.73
N TRP A 105 -5.15 -0.65 -9.39
CA TRP A 105 -4.81 -1.95 -9.97
C TRP A 105 -5.87 -3.01 -9.67
N ILE A 106 -6.31 -3.13 -8.40
CA ILE A 106 -7.36 -4.07 -7.99
C ILE A 106 -8.65 -3.83 -8.79
N ILE A 107 -9.10 -2.58 -8.88
CA ILE A 107 -10.32 -2.21 -9.60
C ILE A 107 -10.19 -2.53 -11.09
N VAL A 108 -9.07 -2.20 -11.73
CA VAL A 108 -8.84 -2.49 -13.15
C VAL A 108 -8.93 -4.00 -13.42
N PHE A 109 -8.29 -4.84 -12.59
CA PHE A 109 -8.38 -6.30 -12.76
C PHE A 109 -9.81 -6.81 -12.57
N ILE A 110 -10.55 -6.30 -11.60
CA ILE A 110 -11.96 -6.67 -11.38
C ILE A 110 -12.82 -6.24 -12.57
N LEU A 111 -12.68 -5.02 -13.05
CA LEU A 111 -13.47 -4.50 -14.19
C LEU A 111 -13.18 -5.28 -15.47
N ILE A 112 -11.91 -5.57 -15.76
CA ILE A 112 -11.52 -6.40 -16.91
C ILE A 112 -12.10 -7.81 -16.79
N PHE A 113 -12.08 -8.39 -15.59
CA PHE A 113 -12.67 -9.71 -15.34
C PHE A 113 -14.19 -9.71 -15.54
N ILE A 114 -14.89 -8.66 -15.10
CA ILE A 114 -16.34 -8.51 -15.31
C ILE A 114 -16.65 -8.38 -16.81
N GLU A 115 -15.94 -7.53 -17.53
CA GLU A 115 -16.19 -7.29 -18.95
C GLU A 115 -15.85 -8.51 -19.81
N LYS A 116 -14.64 -9.06 -19.66
CA LYS A 116 -14.13 -10.14 -20.53
C LYS A 116 -14.41 -11.54 -20.02
N GLY A 117 -14.42 -11.73 -18.70
CA GLY A 117 -14.63 -13.04 -18.08
C GLY A 117 -16.11 -13.40 -17.95
N LEU A 118 -16.96 -12.42 -17.60
CA LEU A 118 -18.40 -12.63 -17.41
C LEU A 118 -19.25 -12.13 -18.59
N GLY A 119 -18.65 -11.40 -19.53
CA GLY A 119 -19.36 -10.85 -20.70
C GLY A 119 -20.36 -9.74 -20.35
N ILE A 120 -20.24 -9.13 -19.16
CA ILE A 120 -21.15 -8.09 -18.70
C ILE A 120 -20.63 -6.74 -19.16
N SER A 121 -21.27 -6.18 -20.19
CA SER A 121 -20.99 -4.82 -20.68
C SER A 121 -22.22 -3.91 -20.47
N PHE A 122 -22.10 -2.91 -19.61
CA PHE A 122 -23.06 -1.79 -19.49
C PHE A 122 -22.47 -0.51 -20.10
#